data_AF-A0A6B3HWB0-F1
#
_entry.id   AF-A0A6B3HWB0-F1
#
_cell.length_a   1.000
_cell.length_b   1.000
_cell.length_c   1.000
_cell.angle_alpha   90.00
_cell.angle_beta   90.00
_cell.angle_gamma   90.00
#
_symmetry.space_group_name_H-M   'P 1'
#
loop_
_entity.id
_entity.type
_entity.pdbx_description
1 polymer ?
#
loop_
_entity_poly.entity_id
_entity_poly.type
_entity_poly.pdbx_seq_one_letter_code
_entity_poly.pdbx_strand_id
1 'polypeptide(L)' 'SILDWYKEEGMIFKGGSGAGLNLSRIRSSKELLSSGGNASGPVSFMRGADASAGTIKSGGATRRAAKMVILDV' A
#
# COMPACT_ATOMS: atom_id res chain seq x y z
N SER A 1 -3.41 9.28 -5.73
CA SER A 1 -4.55 8.53 -5.15
C SER A 1 -4.07 7.19 -4.58
N ILE A 2 -4.91 6.37 -3.94
CA ILE A 2 -4.50 5.04 -3.42
C ILE A 2 -4.03 4.11 -4.56
N LEU A 3 -4.67 4.17 -5.72
CA LEU A 3 -4.31 3.32 -6.86
C LEU A 3 -3.01 3.78 -7.54
N ASP A 4 -2.75 5.08 -7.58
CA ASP A 4 -1.47 5.60 -8.09
C ASP A 4 -0.30 5.13 -7.21
N TRP A 5 -0.51 5.11 -5.89
CA TRP A 5 0.47 4.56 -4.95
C TRP A 5 0.83 3.10 -5.30
N TYR A 6 -0.16 2.24 -5.56
CA TYR A 6 0.09 0.84 -5.94
C TYR A 6 0.89 0.75 -7.24
N LYS A 7 0.57 1.60 -8.21
CA LYS A 7 1.27 1.65 -9.50
C LYS A 7 2.73 2.08 -9.33
N GLU A 8 2.96 3.17 -8.60
CA GLU A 8 4.29 3.73 -8.38
C GLU A 8 5.19 2.74 -7.65
N GLU A 9 4.69 2.11 -6.59
CA GLU A 9 5.45 1.09 -5.89
C GLU A 9 5.72 -0.15 -6.75
N GLY A 10 4.77 -0.57 -7.58
CA GLY A 10 4.99 -1.65 -8.54
C GLY A 10 6.17 -1.36 -9.46
N MET A 11 6.34 -0.11 -9.90
CA MET A 11 7.48 0.31 -10.71
C MET A 11 8.79 0.32 -9.92
N ILE A 12 8.77 0.79 -8.66
CA ILE A 12 9.91 0.75 -7.74
C ILE A 12 10.37 -0.70 -7.52
N PHE A 13 9.42 -1.60 -7.27
CA PHE A 13 9.66 -3.02 -7.04
C PHE A 13 10.22 -3.70 -8.29
N LYS A 14 9.65 -3.42 -9.46
CA LYS A 14 10.19 -3.88 -10.74
C LYS A 14 11.65 -3.46 -10.91
N GLY A 15 12.03 -2.28 -10.43
CA GLY A 15 13.40 -1.77 -10.45
C GLY A 15 14.37 -2.40 -9.43
N GLY A 16 13.91 -3.26 -8.51
CA GLY A 16 14.78 -3.92 -7.53
C GLY A 16 14.82 -3.25 -6.14
N SER A 17 14.03 -2.21 -5.96
CA SER A 17 14.00 -1.39 -4.74
C SER A 17 12.82 -1.72 -3.83
N GLY A 18 12.90 -1.29 -2.57
CA GLY A 18 11.78 -1.29 -1.62
C GLY A 18 11.12 0.09 -1.51
N ALA A 19 9.99 0.16 -0.82
CA ALA A 19 9.23 1.41 -0.64
C ALA A 19 8.72 1.59 0.80
N GLY A 20 8.57 2.84 1.21
CA GLY A 20 8.08 3.25 2.53
C GLY A 20 7.04 4.37 2.42
N LEU A 21 5.95 4.30 3.19
CA LEU A 21 4.87 5.28 3.15
C LEU A 21 4.24 5.51 4.53
N ASN A 22 3.84 6.75 4.79
CA ASN A 22 2.94 7.11 5.89
C ASN A 22 1.47 7.07 5.42
N LEU A 23 0.66 6.24 6.08
CA LEU A 23 -0.75 6.04 5.76
C LEU A 23 -1.72 6.77 6.71
N SER A 24 -1.22 7.59 7.64
CA SER A 24 -2.04 8.33 8.61
C SER A 24 -3.03 9.30 7.96
N ARG A 25 -2.78 9.70 6.71
CA ARG A 25 -3.70 10.53 5.92
C ARG A 25 -4.89 9.75 5.34
N ILE A 26 -4.84 8.42 5.36
CA ILE A 26 -5.99 7.61 4.95
C ILE A 26 -6.99 7.59 6.10
N ARG A 27 -8.23 7.92 5.73
CA ARG A 27 -9.40 7.89 6.60
C ARG A 27 -9.54 6.57 7.36
N SER A 28 -9.92 6.64 8.63
CA SER A 28 -10.18 5.49 9.50
C SER A 28 -11.37 4.66 9.04
N SER A 29 -11.38 3.37 9.38
CA SER A 29 -12.51 2.48 9.14
C SER A 29 -13.77 2.81 9.96
N LYS A 30 -13.65 3.75 10.92
CA LYS A 30 -14.75 4.22 11.76
C LYS A 30 -15.43 5.48 11.21
N GLU A 31 -14.93 6.05 10.12
CA GLU A 31 -15.46 7.27 9.54
C GLU A 31 -16.39 6.98 8.34
N LEU A 32 -17.38 7.84 8.15
CA LEU A 32 -18.38 7.71 7.09
C LEU A 32 -17.85 8.15 5.72
N LEU A 33 -18.42 7.57 4.67
CA LEU A 33 -18.25 8.00 3.28
C LEU A 33 -19.39 8.93 2.87
N SER A 34 -19.10 9.85 1.94
CA SER A 34 -20.12 10.75 1.36
C SER A 34 -21.23 10.00 0.61
N SER A 35 -20.91 8.82 0.07
CA SER A 35 -21.85 7.92 -0.61
C SER A 35 -22.63 7.01 0.34
N GLY A 36 -22.44 7.14 1.66
CA GLY A 36 -22.98 6.22 2.66
C GLY A 36 -22.06 5.04 2.97
N GLY A 37 -22.25 4.45 4.15
CA GLY A 37 -21.39 3.40 4.70
C GLY A 37 -20.10 3.93 5.32
N ASN A 38 -19.28 3.01 5.83
CA ASN A 38 -18.00 3.34 6.47
C ASN A 38 -16.84 3.16 5.48
N ALA A 39 -15.77 3.93 5.67
CA ALA A 39 -14.54 3.71 4.93
C ALA A 39 -13.89 2.36 5.28
N SER A 40 -13.07 1.84 4.37
CA SER A 40 -12.36 0.57 4.60
C SER A 40 -11.19 0.69 5.60
N GLY A 41 -10.68 1.90 5.82
CA GLY A 41 -9.55 2.18 6.71
C GLY A 41 -8.17 1.93 6.07
N PRO A 42 -7.08 2.44 6.68
CA PRO A 42 -5.72 2.25 6.15
C PRO A 42 -5.29 0.77 6.09
N VAL A 43 -5.70 -0.04 7.06
CA VAL A 43 -5.27 -1.45 7.17
C VAL A 43 -5.77 -2.31 6.01
N SER A 44 -6.97 -2.04 5.46
CA SER A 44 -7.45 -2.81 4.31
C SER A 44 -6.59 -2.56 3.08
N PHE A 45 -6.18 -1.32 2.85
CA PHE A 45 -5.29 -0.97 1.75
C PHE A 45 -3.87 -1.46 1.97
N MET A 46 -3.37 -1.45 3.22
CA MET A 46 -2.09 -2.08 3.56
C MET A 46 -2.05 -3.55 3.13
N ARG A 47 -3.11 -4.32 3.44
CA ARG A 47 -3.19 -5.75 3.06
C ARG A 47 -3.17 -5.94 1.55
N GLY A 48 -3.88 -5.10 0.79
CA GLY A 48 -3.87 -5.17 -0.67
C GLY A 48 -2.50 -4.83 -1.26
N ALA A 49 -1.84 -3.80 -0.73
CA ALA A 49 -0.51 -3.39 -1.16
C ALA A 49 0.56 -4.44 -0.81
N ASP A 50 0.44 -5.09 0.35
CA ASP A 50 1.30 -6.21 0.78
C ASP A 50 1.18 -7.42 -0.15
N ALA A 51 -0.05 -7.82 -0.50
CA ALA A 51 -0.29 -8.90 -1.46
C ALA A 51 0.33 -8.58 -2.85
N SER A 52 0.23 -7.33 -3.30
CA SER A 52 0.86 -6.87 -4.55
C SER A 52 2.39 -6.97 -4.47
N ALA A 53 2.99 -6.48 -3.38
CA ALA A 53 4.43 -6.55 -3.13
C ALA A 53 4.94 -8.00 -3.09
N GLY A 54 4.22 -8.89 -2.41
CA GLY A 54 4.56 -10.32 -2.31
C GLY A 54 4.50 -11.05 -3.65
N THR A 55 3.69 -10.57 -4.60
CA THR A 55 3.57 -11.15 -5.94
C THR A 55 4.77 -10.77 -6.82
N ILE A 56 5.29 -9.55 -6.68
CA ILE A 56 6.34 -9.01 -7.54
C ILE A 56 7.72 -9.54 -7.10
N LYS A 57 8.46 -10.14 -8.05
CA LYS A 57 9.89 -10.42 -7.87
C LYS A 57 10.68 -9.14 -8.09
N SER A 58 11.32 -8.65 -7.03
CA SER A 58 11.98 -7.35 -7.06
C SER A 58 13.19 -7.38 -8.00
N GLY A 59 13.24 -6.48 -8.99
CA GLY A 59 14.35 -6.41 -9.94
C GLY A 59 14.50 -7.61 -10.88
N GLY A 60 13.47 -8.47 -10.97
CA GLY A 60 13.58 -9.77 -11.63
C GLY A 60 14.45 -10.80 -10.87
N ALA A 61 14.84 -10.48 -9.63
CA ALA A 61 15.67 -11.34 -8.79
C ALA A 61 14.85 -12.42 -8.07
N THR A 62 15.52 -13.26 -7.27
CA THR A 62 14.89 -14.34 -6.50
C THR A 62 14.11 -13.86 -5.26
N ARG A 63 14.28 -12.60 -4.84
CA ARG A 63 13.62 -12.02 -3.66
C ARG A 63 12.33 -11.26 -3.99
N ARG A 64 11.40 -11.19 -3.02
CA ARG A 64 10.17 -10.40 -3.12
C ARG A 64 10.43 -8.93 -2.82
N ALA A 65 9.49 -8.09 -3.25
CA ALA A 65 9.51 -6.68 -2.91
C ALA A 65 9.39 -6.47 -1.39
N ALA A 66 10.09 -5.48 -0.88
CA ALA A 66 10.02 -5.07 0.53
C ALA A 66 9.23 -3.77 0.65
N LYS A 67 8.37 -3.70 1.66
CA LYS A 67 7.53 -2.54 1.97
C LYS A 67 7.54 -2.26 3.46
N MET A 68 7.56 -0.97 3.81
CA MET A 68 7.27 -0.50 5.17
C MET A 68 6.13 0.51 5.14
N VAL A 69 5.23 0.44 6.12
CA VAL A 69 4.12 1.40 6.26
C VAL A 69 4.04 1.85 7.71
N ILE A 70 3.75 3.14 7.92
CA ILE A 70 3.59 3.72 9.26
C ILE A 70 2.19 4.34 9.43
N LEU A 71 1.72 4.32 10.67
CA LEU A 71 0.54 5.03 11.14
C LEU A 71 0.94 5.81 12.39
N ASP A 72 0.61 7.09 12.39
CA ASP A 72 0.83 7.99 13.53
C ASP A 72 -0.26 7.75 14.57
N VAL A 73 0.10 7.96 15.85
CA VAL A 73 -0.79 7.82 17.01
C VAL A 73 -1.28 9.19 17.47
#